data_AF-A0A3B8VGS3-F1
#
_entry.id   AF-A0A3B8VGS3-F1
#
_cell.length_a   1.000
_cell.length_b   1.000
_cell.length_c   1.000
_cell.angle_alpha   90.00
_cell.angle_beta   90.00
_cell.angle_gamma   90.00
#
_symmetry.space_group_name_H-M   'P 1'
#
loop_
_entity.id
_entity.type
_entity.pdbx_description
1 polymer ?
#
loop_
_entity_poly.entity_id
_entity_poly.type
_entity_poly.pdbx_seq_one_letter_code
_entity_poly.pdbx_strand_id
1 'polypeptide(L)' 'LKVLERAGLIERDIDKQRRPARLKAENMAAAVDWLAEFKAFWAPSFDKLDDVLIKMKQNNE' A
#
# COMPACT_ATOMS: atom_id res chain seq x y z
N LEU A 1 -14.07 4.98 4.21
CA LEU A 1 -13.81 6.32 3.64
C LEU A 1 -13.29 7.35 4.65
N LYS A 2 -13.82 7.44 5.88
CA LYS A 2 -13.35 8.44 6.88
C LYS A 2 -11.83 8.44 7.12
N VAL A 3 -11.17 7.28 7.10
CA VAL A 3 -9.71 7.19 7.26
C VAL A 3 -8.98 7.80 6.06
N LEU A 4 -9.39 7.47 4.84
CA LEU A 4 -8.80 8.01 3.61
C LEU A 4 -9.03 9.53 3.50
N GLU A 5 -10.18 10.01 3.95
CA GLU A 5 -10.52 11.43 4.01
C GLU A 5 -9.66 12.17 5.04
N ARG A 6 -9.50 11.61 6.24
CA ARG A 6 -8.61 12.14 7.28
C ARG A 6 -7.14 12.13 6.87
N ALA A 7 -6.72 11.12 6.10
CA ALA A 7 -5.39 11.03 5.51
C ALA A 7 -5.22 11.95 4.30
N GLY A 8 -6.27 12.69 3.87
CA GLY A 8 -6.22 13.60 2.75
C GLY A 8 -6.16 12.93 1.37
N LEU A 9 -6.31 11.60 1.28
CA LEU A 9 -6.24 10.85 0.02
C LEU A 9 -7.51 11.01 -0.83
N ILE A 10 -8.63 11.32 -0.20
CA ILE A 10 -9.90 11.59 -0.87
C ILE A 10 -10.51 12.88 -0.29
N GLU A 11 -11.33 13.55 -1.09
CA GLU A 11 -12.22 14.61 -0.62
C GLU A 11 -13.68 14.14 -0.68
N ARG A 12 -14.49 14.69 0.20
CA ARG A 12 -15.94 14.54 0.16
C ARG A 12 -16.57 15.89 -0.03
N ASP A 13 -17.52 15.94 -0.96
CA ASP A 13 -18.35 17.11 -1.19
C ASP A 13 -19.79 16.83 -0.72
N ILE A 14 -20.54 17.89 -0.47
CA ILE A 14 -21.96 17.85 -0.10
C ILE A 14 -22.78 18.34 -1.29
N ASP A 15 -23.30 17.39 -2.08
CA ASP A 15 -24.22 17.69 -3.19
C ASP A 15 -25.66 17.32 -2.79
N LYS A 16 -26.38 18.27 -2.17
CA LYS A 16 -27.74 18.06 -1.63
C LYS A 16 -27.77 16.83 -0.70
N GLN A 17 -28.48 15.77 -1.10
CA GLN A 17 -28.57 14.51 -0.37
C GLN A 17 -27.39 13.56 -0.65
N ARG A 18 -26.56 13.85 -1.64
CA ARG A 18 -25.41 13.04 -2.03
C ARG A 18 -24.15 13.49 -1.29
N ARG A 19 -23.24 12.53 -1.11
CA ARG A 19 -21.90 12.76 -0.56
C ARG A 19 -20.86 12.11 -1.48
N PRO A 20 -20.64 12.66 -2.70
CA PRO A 20 -19.65 12.11 -3.61
C PRO A 20 -18.27 12.18 -2.96
N ALA A 21 -17.52 11.09 -3.07
CA ALA A 21 -16.12 11.02 -2.67
C ALA A 21 -15.26 11.06 -3.94
N ARG A 22 -14.29 11.97 -4.00
CA ARG A 22 -13.35 12.10 -5.12
C ARG A 22 -11.94 11.80 -4.66
N LEU A 23 -11.17 11.17 -5.52
CA LEU A 23 -9.77 10.88 -5.28
C LEU A 23 -8.94 12.17 -5.41
N LYS A 24 -8.06 12.44 -4.44
CA LYS A 24 -7.04 13.47 -4.60
C LYS A 24 -5.82 12.84 -5.27
N ALA A 25 -5.72 12.99 -6.58
CA ALA A 25 -4.71 12.32 -7.40
C ALA A 25 -3.27 12.60 -6.91
N GLU A 26 -2.97 13.85 -6.55
CA GLU A 26 -1.65 14.25 -6.03
C GLU A 26 -1.28 13.51 -4.74
N ASN A 27 -2.15 13.53 -3.73
CA ASN A 27 -1.90 12.85 -2.46
C ASN A 27 -1.86 11.32 -2.62
N MET A 28 -2.65 10.78 -3.55
CA MET A 28 -2.60 9.37 -3.88
C MET A 28 -1.28 8.99 -4.56
N ALA A 29 -0.77 9.82 -5.46
CA ALA A 29 0.52 9.59 -6.11
C ALA A 29 1.65 9.54 -5.07
N ALA A 30 1.72 10.53 -4.18
CA ALA A 30 2.71 10.54 -3.09
C ALA A 30 2.61 9.30 -2.18
N ALA A 31 1.40 8.84 -1.86
CA ALA A 31 1.21 7.62 -1.07
C ALA A 31 1.68 6.36 -1.81
N VAL A 32 1.43 6.28 -3.13
CA VAL A 32 1.87 5.16 -3.96
C VAL A 32 3.40 5.16 -4.11
N ASP A 33 4.01 6.31 -4.31
CA ASP A 33 5.48 6.43 -4.41
C ASP A 33 6.15 5.96 -3.13
N TRP A 34 5.65 6.39 -1.97
CA TRP A 34 6.15 5.92 -0.67
C TRP A 34 5.98 4.39 -0.50
N LEU A 35 4.84 3.83 -0.91
CA LEU A 35 4.62 2.38 -0.87
C LEU A 35 5.56 1.62 -1.82
N ALA A 36 5.90 2.22 -2.97
CA ALA A 36 6.82 1.62 -3.93
C ALA A 36 8.25 1.55 -3.38
N GLU A 37 8.70 2.63 -2.73
CA GLU A 37 9.99 2.65 -2.02
C GLU A 37 10.02 1.60 -0.90
N PHE A 38 8.95 1.51 -0.11
CA PHE A 38 8.84 0.51 0.94
C PHE A 38 8.88 -0.92 0.37
N LYS A 39 8.17 -1.18 -0.73
CA LYS A 39 8.19 -2.48 -1.40
C LYS A 39 9.60 -2.84 -1.88
N ALA A 40 10.31 -1.89 -2.51
CA ALA A 40 11.67 -2.10 -2.98
C ALA A 40 12.64 -2.39 -1.83
N PHE A 41 12.45 -1.73 -0.68
CA PHE A 41 13.24 -1.97 0.52
C PHE A 41 13.04 -3.38 1.09
N TRP A 42 11.81 -3.88 1.14
CA TRP A 42 11.51 -5.19 1.74
C TRP A 42 11.73 -6.37 0.81
N ALA A 43 11.68 -6.18 -0.52
CA ALA A 43 11.80 -7.27 -1.49
C ALA A 43 13.04 -8.17 -1.25
N PRO A 44 14.26 -7.63 -1.05
CA PRO A 44 15.44 -8.47 -0.79
C PRO A 44 15.38 -9.27 0.52
N SER A 45 14.61 -8.78 1.51
CA SER A 45 14.42 -9.50 2.77
C SER A 45 13.50 -10.70 2.59
N PHE A 46 12.48 -10.58 1.73
CA PHE A 46 11.62 -11.69 1.37
C PHE A 46 12.36 -12.73 0.52
N ASP A 47 13.17 -12.30 -0.44
CA ASP A 47 13.98 -13.23 -1.26
C ASP A 47 14.91 -14.10 -0.38
N LYS A 48 15.55 -13.49 0.62
CA LYS A 48 16.38 -14.23 1.59
C LYS A 48 15.58 -15.21 2.43
N LEU A 49 14.35 -14.86 2.80
CA LEU A 49 13.47 -15.74 3.56
C LEU A 49 13.10 -16.96 2.71
N ASP A 50 12.77 -16.75 1.44
CA ASP A 50 12.45 -17.82 0.49
C ASP A 50 13.65 -18.77 0.34
N ASP A 51 14.87 -18.25 0.20
CA ASP A 51 16.10 -19.07 0.15
C ASP A 51 16.27 -19.96 1.38
N VAL A 52 15.99 -19.43 2.58
CA VAL A 52 16.07 -20.18 3.84
C VAL A 52 15.00 -21.26 3.88
N LEU A 53 13.76 -20.94 3.49
CA LEU A 53 12.66 -21.89 3.46
C LEU A 53 12.91 -23.04 2.47
N ILE A 54 13.48 -22.74 1.30
CA ILE A 54 13.87 -23.75 0.31
C ILE A 54 14.92 -24.70 0.91
N LYS A 55 15.97 -24.17 1.53
CA LYS A 55 17.02 -24.98 2.18
C LYS A 55 16.45 -25.86 3.30
N MET A 56 15.57 -25.31 4.12
CA MET A 56 14.92 -26.08 5.20
C MET A 56 14.06 -27.22 4.65
N LYS A 57 13.36 -26.99 3.53
CA LYS A 57 12.56 -28.03 2.88
C LYS A 57 13.43 -29.15 2.31
N GLN A 58 14.53 -28.80 1.64
CA GLN A 58 15.48 -29.77 1.07
C GLN A 58 16.18 -30.61 2.14
N ASN A 59 16.45 -30.05 3.31
CA ASN A 59 17.08 -30.79 4.42
C ASN A 59 16.12 -31.73 5.17
N ASN A 60 14.82 -31.62 4.92
CA ASN A 60 13.78 -32.45 5.54
C ASN A 60 13.31 -33.60 4.64
N GLU A 61 13.89 -33.76 3.45
CA GLU A 61 13.71 -34.90 2.52
C GLU A 61 14.95 -35.80 2.54
#